data_AF-A0A0L7KL14-F1
#
_entry.id   AF-A0A0L7KL14-F1
#
_cell.length_a   1.000
_cell.length_b   1.000
_cell.length_c   1.000
_cell.angle_alpha   90.00
_cell.angle_beta   90.00
_cell.angle_gamma   90.00
#
_symmetry.space_group_name_H-M   'P 1'
#
loop_
_entity.id
_entity.type
_entity.pdbx_description
1 polymer ?
#
loop_
_entity_poly.entity_id
_entity_poly.type
_entity_poly.pdbx_seq_one_letter_code
_entity_poly.pdbx_strand_id
1 'polypeptide(L)'
;MKTRLNKAIVELKELINNAKNATLFLHLESLTATKSTNYSLWKATSHFNQPKRTRPPLRLADAKWARTAQQRVDAFANHLAEVFKPNDGTGYEDPNIEGVLNQGHPNQKLVLKISRLTARASQALQG
;
A
#
# COMPACT_ATOMS: atom_id res chain seq x y z
N MET A 1 -19.40 -38.83 -25.59
CA MET A 1 -20.61 -38.16 -25.03
C MET A 1 -20.29 -37.07 -24.02
N LYS A 2 -19.43 -37.32 -23.01
CA LYS A 2 -19.07 -36.32 -21.97
C LYS A 2 -18.53 -34.98 -22.52
N THR A 3 -17.75 -35.01 -23.59
CA THR A 3 -17.17 -33.81 -24.22
C THR A 3 -18.21 -32.87 -24.81
N ARG A 4 -19.21 -33.39 -25.54
CA ARG A 4 -20.30 -32.60 -26.13
C ARG A 4 -21.19 -31.98 -25.04
N LEU A 5 -21.48 -32.74 -23.98
CA LEU A 5 -22.25 -32.24 -22.84
C LEU A 5 -21.49 -31.13 -22.09
N ASN A 6 -20.20 -31.34 -21.79
CA ASN A 6 -19.38 -30.34 -21.14
C ASN A 6 -19.29 -29.05 -21.97
N LYS A 7 -19.19 -29.16 -23.30
CA LYS A 7 -19.19 -28.01 -24.20
C LYS A 7 -20.51 -27.24 -24.12
N ALA A 8 -21.66 -27.92 -24.23
CA ALA A 8 -22.97 -27.30 -24.12
C ALA A 8 -23.19 -26.64 -22.74
N ILE A 9 -22.67 -27.23 -21.66
CA ILE A 9 -22.71 -26.64 -20.31
C ILE A 9 -21.90 -25.33 -20.24
N VAL A 10 -20.71 -25.30 -20.86
CA VAL A 10 -19.87 -24.08 -20.90
C VAL A 10 -20.57 -23.00 -21.72
N GLU A 11 -21.06 -23.33 -22.92
CA GLU A 11 -21.80 -22.41 -23.79
C GLU A 11 -23.02 -21.81 -23.06
N LEU A 12 -23.78 -22.65 -22.34
CA LEU A 12 -24.92 -22.18 -21.55
C LEU A 12 -24.50 -21.22 -20.44
N LYS A 13 -23.42 -21.52 -19.72
CA LYS A 13 -22.90 -20.62 -18.67
C LYS A 13 -22.43 -19.28 -19.24
N GLU A 14 -21.77 -19.31 -20.39
CA GLU A 14 -21.33 -18.09 -21.08
C GLU A 14 -22.52 -17.24 -21.52
N LEU A 15 -23.54 -17.84 -22.14
CA LEU A 15 -24.76 -17.13 -22.55
C LEU A 15 -25.49 -16.50 -21.35
N ILE A 16 -25.62 -17.24 -20.25
CA ILE A 16 -26.22 -16.71 -19.00
C ILE A 16 -25.40 -15.52 -18.47
N ASN A 17 -24.08 -15.62 -18.46
CA ASN A 17 -23.22 -14.53 -18.01
C ASN A 17 -23.30 -13.32 -18.94
N ASN A 18 -23.31 -13.53 -20.26
CA ASN A 18 -23.43 -12.46 -21.24
C ASN A 18 -24.76 -11.70 -21.09
N ALA A 19 -25.87 -12.41 -20.90
CA ALA A 19 -27.18 -11.79 -20.65
C ALA A 19 -27.20 -10.96 -19.35
N LYS A 20 -26.61 -11.49 -18.28
CA LYS A 20 -26.46 -10.76 -17.00
C LYS A 20 -25.61 -9.51 -17.16
N ASN A 21 -24.48 -9.63 -17.86
CA ASN A 21 -23.57 -8.52 -18.12
C ASN A 21 -24.24 -7.44 -18.96
N ALA A 22 -24.95 -7.80 -20.02
CA ALA A 22 -25.68 -6.84 -20.85
C ALA A 22 -26.70 -6.02 -20.03
N THR A 23 -27.48 -6.70 -19.18
CA THR A 23 -28.43 -6.03 -18.28
C THR A 23 -27.73 -5.10 -17.29
N LEU A 24 -26.59 -5.53 -16.74
CA LEU A 24 -25.79 -4.72 -15.83
C LEU A 24 -25.22 -3.48 -16.54
N PHE A 25 -24.70 -3.63 -17.76
CA PHE A 25 -24.17 -2.49 -18.53
C PHE A 25 -25.24 -1.44 -18.80
N LEU A 26 -26.43 -1.84 -19.26
CA LEU A 26 -27.55 -0.93 -19.48
C LEU A 26 -27.94 -0.20 -18.19
N HIS A 27 -27.94 -0.89 -17.06
CA HIS A 27 -28.19 -0.25 -15.77
C HIS A 27 -27.10 0.76 -15.41
N LEU A 28 -25.82 0.40 -15.54
CA LEU A 28 -24.71 1.29 -15.21
C LEU A 28 -24.65 2.53 -16.13
N GLU A 29 -24.99 2.39 -17.42
CA GLU A 29 -25.06 3.50 -18.37
C GLU A 29 -26.09 4.56 -17.98
N SER A 30 -27.16 4.15 -17.28
CA SER A 30 -28.18 5.08 -16.77
C SER A 30 -27.73 5.86 -15.51
N LEU A 31 -26.62 5.47 -14.88
CA LEU A 31 -26.13 6.05 -13.62
C LEU A 31 -25.03 7.10 -13.87
N THR A 32 -24.82 7.98 -12.89
CA THR A 32 -23.82 9.06 -12.99
C THR A 32 -22.97 9.17 -11.73
N ALA A 33 -21.75 9.69 -11.91
CA ALA A 33 -20.75 9.87 -10.84
C ALA A 33 -20.84 11.24 -10.14
N THR A 34 -21.87 12.03 -10.42
CA THR A 34 -21.95 13.44 -9.98
C THR A 34 -22.67 13.58 -8.64
N LYS A 35 -22.39 14.68 -7.93
CA LYS A 35 -23.08 15.02 -6.67
C LYS A 35 -24.59 15.22 -6.84
N SER A 36 -25.04 15.73 -7.99
CA SER A 36 -26.48 15.97 -8.30
C SER A 36 -27.32 14.70 -8.26
N THR A 37 -26.73 13.56 -8.63
CA THR A 37 -27.37 12.23 -8.57
C THR A 37 -26.91 11.44 -7.35
N ASN A 38 -26.32 12.13 -6.37
CA ASN A 38 -25.84 11.57 -5.12
C ASN A 38 -24.90 10.37 -5.37
N TYR A 39 -23.98 10.49 -6.34
CA TYR A 39 -23.00 9.47 -6.68
C TYR A 39 -23.61 8.08 -6.91
N SER A 40 -24.75 8.02 -7.60
CA SER A 40 -25.53 6.79 -7.81
C SER A 40 -24.71 5.66 -8.42
N LEU A 41 -23.81 5.97 -9.37
CA LEU A 41 -22.90 4.99 -9.97
C LEU A 41 -21.95 4.35 -8.93
N TRP A 42 -21.37 5.16 -8.04
CA TRP A 42 -20.48 4.66 -6.98
C TRP A 42 -21.25 3.79 -6.00
N LYS A 43 -22.45 4.21 -5.56
CA LYS A 43 -23.26 3.42 -4.62
C LYS A 43 -23.72 2.08 -5.19
N ALA A 44 -24.05 2.05 -6.49
CA ALA A 44 -24.41 0.81 -7.17
C ALA A 44 -23.22 -0.16 -7.27
N THR A 45 -22.01 0.36 -7.46
CA THR A 45 -20.80 -0.44 -7.72
C THR A 45 -19.94 -0.71 -6.49
N SER A 46 -20.14 0.00 -5.37
CA SER A 46 -19.26 -0.06 -4.18
C SER A 46 -19.19 -1.43 -3.53
N HIS A 47 -20.25 -2.23 -3.66
CA HIS A 47 -20.36 -3.58 -3.11
C HIS A 47 -19.93 -4.68 -4.08
N PHE A 48 -19.50 -4.33 -5.29
CA PHE A 48 -19.01 -5.31 -6.25
C PHE A 48 -17.75 -6.00 -5.72
N ASN A 49 -17.59 -7.28 -6.03
CA ASN A 49 -16.45 -8.08 -5.59
C ASN A 49 -15.14 -7.39 -6.00
N GLN A 50 -14.45 -6.80 -5.03
CA GLN A 50 -13.15 -6.19 -5.26
C GLN A 50 -12.10 -7.29 -5.43
N PRO A 51 -11.10 -7.10 -6.31
CA PRO A 51 -9.94 -7.96 -6.34
C PRO A 51 -9.36 -8.06 -4.94
N LYS A 52 -9.34 -9.28 -4.37
CA LYS A 52 -8.71 -9.50 -3.07
C LYS A 52 -7.25 -9.14 -3.23
N ARG A 53 -6.77 -8.13 -2.50
CA ARG A 53 -5.35 -7.80 -2.45
C ARG A 53 -4.58 -9.03 -1.98
N THR A 54 -3.87 -9.68 -2.89
CA THR A 54 -2.97 -10.79 -2.55
C THR A 54 -1.92 -10.25 -1.59
N ARG A 55 -1.89 -10.79 -0.38
CA ARG A 55 -0.81 -10.48 0.57
C ARG A 55 0.34 -11.43 0.24
N PRO A 56 1.48 -10.92 -0.28
CA PRO A 56 2.61 -11.80 -0.60
C PRO A 56 3.12 -12.47 0.68
N PRO A 57 3.56 -13.74 0.59
CA PRO A 57 4.12 -14.43 1.74
C PRO A 57 5.42 -13.75 2.17
N LEU A 58 5.63 -13.60 3.48
CA LEU A 58 6.86 -13.03 4.04
C LEU A 58 7.87 -14.14 4.32
N ARG A 59 9.14 -13.91 3.96
CA ARG A 59 10.24 -14.81 4.32
C ARG A 59 10.79 -14.43 5.69
N LEU A 60 11.07 -15.44 6.49
CA LEU A 60 11.85 -15.36 7.72
C LEU A 60 13.34 -15.34 7.38
N ALA A 61 14.18 -14.97 8.35
CA ALA A 61 15.63 -15.03 8.24
C ALA A 61 16.13 -16.45 7.88
N ASP A 62 15.46 -17.48 8.39
CA ASP A 62 15.77 -18.90 8.12
C ASP A 62 15.34 -19.38 6.72
N ALA A 63 15.07 -18.47 5.78
CA ALA A 63 14.56 -18.73 4.43
C ALA A 63 13.19 -19.44 4.34
N LYS A 64 12.55 -19.75 5.48
CA LYS A 64 11.20 -20.31 5.62
C LYS A 64 10.13 -19.23 5.48
N TRP A 65 8.90 -19.64 5.18
CA TRP A 65 7.73 -18.75 5.11
C TRP A 65 7.11 -18.49 6.47
N ALA A 66 6.80 -17.23 6.77
CA ALA A 66 6.04 -16.85 7.97
C ALA A 66 4.58 -17.33 7.85
N ARG A 67 4.16 -18.25 8.73
CA ARG A 67 2.83 -18.87 8.70
C ARG A 67 1.86 -18.21 9.68
N THR A 68 2.35 -17.71 10.81
CA THR A 68 1.52 -17.08 11.84
C THR A 68 1.47 -15.56 11.67
N ALA A 69 0.52 -14.88 12.33
CA ALA A 69 0.50 -13.42 12.38
C ALA A 69 1.75 -12.88 13.09
N GLN A 70 2.13 -13.48 14.22
CA GLN A 70 3.31 -13.08 14.98
C GLN A 70 4.59 -13.18 14.15
N GLN A 71 4.83 -14.31 13.48
CA GLN A 71 5.99 -14.49 12.60
C GLN A 71 6.09 -13.44 11.49
N ARG A 72 4.95 -12.97 10.98
CA ARG A 72 4.91 -11.92 9.95
C ARG A 72 5.29 -10.56 10.52
N VAL A 73 4.81 -10.24 11.72
CA VAL A 73 5.15 -9.01 12.44
C VAL A 73 6.65 -8.99 12.74
N ASP A 74 7.17 -10.08 13.30
CA ASP A 74 8.57 -10.18 13.69
C ASP A 74 9.50 -10.10 12.46
N ALA A 75 9.19 -10.84 11.39
CA ALA A 75 9.96 -10.79 10.14
C ALA A 75 10.00 -9.37 9.55
N PHE A 76 8.87 -8.66 9.58
CA PHE A 76 8.79 -7.30 9.06
C PHE A 76 9.54 -6.30 9.95
N ALA A 77 9.40 -6.39 11.28
CA ALA A 77 10.13 -5.54 12.21
C ALA A 77 11.65 -5.72 12.10
N ASN A 78 12.11 -6.97 11.99
CA ASN A 78 13.52 -7.28 11.80
C ASN A 78 14.06 -6.71 10.49
N HIS A 79 13.31 -6.84 9.39
CA HIS A 79 13.70 -6.27 8.11
C HIS A 79 13.82 -4.73 8.16
N LEU A 80 12.88 -4.04 8.81
CA LEU A 80 12.96 -2.60 8.99
C LEU A 80 14.19 -2.18 9.80
N ALA A 81 14.48 -2.89 10.90
CA ALA A 81 15.66 -2.62 11.72
C ALA A 81 16.98 -2.81 10.93
N GLU A 82 17.00 -3.77 10.00
CA GLU A 82 18.17 -4.02 9.16
C GLU A 82 18.37 -2.98 8.06
N VAL A 83 17.28 -2.58 7.40
CA VAL A 83 17.31 -1.63 6.26
C VAL A 83 17.57 -0.20 6.75
N PHE A 84 16.93 0.19 7.85
CA PHE A 84 17.01 1.56 8.37
C PHE A 84 18.10 1.69 9.43
N LYS A 85 19.37 1.52 9.02
CA LYS A 85 20.54 1.76 9.87
C LYS A 85 20.96 3.24 9.80
N PRO A 86 21.31 3.87 10.94
CA PRO A 86 21.89 5.21 10.92
C PRO A 86 23.14 5.24 10.03
N ASN A 87 23.26 6.30 9.22
CA ASN A 87 24.49 6.56 8.49
C ASN A 87 25.64 6.76 9.50
N ASP A 88 26.81 6.18 9.23
CA ASP A 88 27.99 6.29 10.10
C ASP A 88 28.67 7.66 10.03
N GLY A 89 28.15 8.57 9.19
CA GLY A 89 28.68 9.91 9.01
C GLY A 89 30.01 9.93 8.27
N THR A 90 30.44 8.79 7.70
CA THR A 90 31.67 8.67 6.91
C THR A 90 31.40 8.56 5.40
N GLY A 91 30.12 8.55 5.00
CA GLY A 91 29.72 8.61 3.61
C GLY A 91 30.26 9.86 2.92
N TYR A 92 30.53 9.74 1.61
CA TYR A 92 30.92 10.86 0.76
C TYR A 92 29.85 11.95 0.83
N GLU A 93 30.14 13.02 1.57
CA GLU A 93 29.35 14.26 1.54
C GLU A 93 29.43 14.80 0.12
N ASP A 94 28.37 14.62 -0.67
CA ASP A 94 28.31 15.20 -2.01
C ASP A 94 28.36 16.74 -1.85
N PRO A 95 29.44 17.41 -2.30
CA PRO A 95 29.61 18.84 -2.11
C PRO A 95 28.52 19.66 -2.80
N ASN A 96 27.72 19.05 -3.69
CA ASN A 96 26.59 19.69 -4.34
C ASN A 96 25.33 19.78 -3.47
N ILE A 97 25.23 19.00 -2.37
CA ILE A 97 24.07 19.02 -1.46
C ILE A 97 24.01 20.35 -0.69
N GLU A 98 25.15 20.85 -0.22
CA GLU A 98 25.20 22.15 0.49
C GLU A 98 24.82 23.32 -0.42
N GLY A 99 25.16 23.23 -1.72
CA GLY A 99 24.74 24.20 -2.73
C GLY A 99 23.23 24.27 -2.87
N VAL A 100 22.54 23.13 -2.89
CA VAL A 100 21.07 23.04 -3.05
C VAL A 100 20.32 23.48 -1.80
N LEU A 101 20.81 23.17 -0.59
CA LEU A 101 20.17 23.58 0.66
C LEU A 101 20.25 25.10 0.92
N ASN A 102 21.31 25.74 0.42
CA ASN A 102 21.52 27.19 0.53
C ASN A 102 20.83 27.99 -0.58
N GLN A 103 20.32 27.32 -1.63
CA GLN A 103 19.47 27.94 -2.64
C GLN A 103 18.06 28.05 -2.06
N GLY A 104 17.76 29.19 -1.43
CA GLY A 104 16.43 29.49 -0.90
C GLY A 104 15.36 29.40 -1.99
N HIS A 105 14.65 28.26 -2.06
CA HIS A 105 13.41 28.18 -2.81
C HIS A 105 12.37 29.07 -2.12
N PRO A 106 11.74 30.04 -2.82
CA PRO A 106 10.92 31.08 -2.19
C PRO A 106 9.62 30.60 -1.53
N ASN A 107 9.33 29.29 -1.49
CA ASN A 107 8.05 28.77 -0.97
C ASN A 107 8.15 27.45 -0.20
N GLN A 108 9.07 27.31 0.75
CA GLN A 108 8.93 26.30 1.81
C GLN A 108 9.20 26.90 3.20
N LYS A 109 8.15 27.50 3.77
CA LYS A 109 8.10 27.86 5.18
C LYS A 109 7.68 26.65 6.01
N LEU A 110 8.56 25.66 6.16
CA LEU A 110 8.46 24.65 7.22
C LEU A 110 9.85 24.38 7.79
N VAL A 111 10.35 25.35 8.56
CA VAL A 111 11.49 25.13 9.44
C VAL A 111 11.00 24.33 10.64
N LEU A 112 11.05 22.99 10.57
CA LEU A 112 11.12 22.18 11.77
C LEU A 112 12.53 22.34 12.35
N LYS A 113 12.70 23.29 13.27
CA LYS A 113 13.87 23.37 14.14
C LYS A 113 13.88 22.12 15.02
N ILE A 114 14.54 21.06 14.56
CA ILE A 114 14.92 19.95 15.44
C ILE A 114 16.14 20.42 16.22
N SER A 115 15.91 21.07 17.35
CA SER A 115 16.96 21.29 18.34
C SER A 115 17.38 19.93 18.88
N ARG A 116 18.64 19.54 18.64
CA ARG A 116 19.25 18.38 19.30
C ARG A 116 19.27 18.64 20.81
N LEU A 117 18.41 17.96 21.55
CA LEU A 117 18.51 17.90 23.01
C LEU A 117 19.65 16.95 23.38
N THR A 118 20.85 17.48 23.47
CA THR A 118 21.92 16.87 24.26
C THR A 118 21.93 17.56 25.63
N ALA A 119 21.39 16.90 26.65
CA ALA A 119 21.61 17.28 28.04
C ALA A 119 21.57 16.04 28.97
N ARG A 120 22.73 15.42 29.14
CA ARG A 120 23.37 15.16 30.44
C ARG A 120 22.46 14.53 31.53
N ALA A 121 22.16 13.24 31.38
CA ALA A 121 21.73 12.40 32.50
C ALA A 121 22.96 11.70 33.11
N SER A 122 23.72 12.41 33.94
CA SER A 122 24.70 11.84 34.91
C SER A 122 25.26 12.95 35.77
N GLN A 123 24.47 13.42 36.74
CA GLN A 123 24.93 14.05 38.00
C GLN A 123 23.69 14.45 38.82
N ALA A 124 23.02 13.45 39.37
CA ALA A 124 22.09 13.61 40.48
C ALA A 124 21.97 12.25 41.19
N LEU A 125 23.08 11.80 41.76
CA LEU A 125 23.17 10.74 42.77
C LEU A 125 24.61 10.74 43.28
N GLN A 126 24.83 11.51 44.36
CA GLN A 126 25.90 11.47 45.38
C GLN A 126 26.31 12.90 45.76
N GLY A 127 26.07 13.24 47.03
CA GLY A 127 26.42 14.50 47.67
C GLY A 127 25.31 15.01 48.56
#